data_AF-A0AAD1HQ87-F1
#
_entry.id   AF-A0AAD1HQ87-F1
#
_cell.length_a   1.000
_cell.length_b   1.000
_cell.length_c   1.000
_cell.angle_alpha   90.00
_cell.angle_beta   90.00
_cell.angle_gamma   90.00
#
_symmetry.space_group_name_H-M   'P 1'
#
loop_
_entity.id
_entity.type
_entity.pdbx_description
1 polymer ?
#
loop_
_entity_poly.entity_id
_entity_poly.type
_entity_poly.pdbx_seq_one_letter_code
_entity_poly.pdbx_strand_id
1 'polypeptide(L)'
;MRVPLASYGEDLLTAIRQTRSDLLVTARAAYRGGDFETSYAGFSRAGAIGPLTLDDLDAMATSAGRLGHGREAMRMGELVFLRLVRTDPNAAAGKAVELGAAWLSSGEVTIGQAWIRRARGLLAGAPETALSSRLAHLEAVLAAVGDEADLAAERSAVLREMTLEPAPAVVGHAYHRLGDIRRRRGDVDGAFGAYARALESGVVPQPGEALLRCALGDVDTARAQVRAAIATADVQELPRLLRGAIEIALAAGEVDEAEDYLRELGSVDGDDTVLRGAVLVRRGRYREALTVLRAALREPRVRASAAARAEVHEWIERAYTGLLTASA
;
A
#
# COMPACT_ATOMS: atom_id res chain seq x y z
N MET A 1 4.17 51.66 -62.90
CA MET A 1 3.91 51.33 -61.48
C MET A 1 4.03 49.81 -61.34
N ARG A 2 5.13 49.30 -60.78
CA ARG A 2 5.34 47.86 -60.58
C ARG A 2 4.50 47.40 -59.38
N VAL A 3 3.56 46.49 -59.61
CA VAL A 3 2.87 45.75 -58.54
C VAL A 3 3.71 44.49 -58.26
N PRO A 4 4.11 44.19 -57.01
CA PRO A 4 4.82 42.96 -56.71
C PRO A 4 3.84 41.78 -56.70
N LEU A 5 4.19 40.72 -57.44
CA LEU A 5 3.56 39.41 -57.32
C LEU A 5 3.96 38.80 -55.97
N ALA A 6 3.04 38.90 -55.00
CA ALA A 6 2.64 37.84 -54.10
C ALA A 6 3.68 36.72 -53.86
N SER A 7 4.49 36.91 -52.82
CA SER A 7 5.16 35.86 -52.04
C SER A 7 4.12 34.94 -51.37
N TYR A 8 3.54 34.02 -52.14
CA TYR A 8 2.61 33.00 -51.63
C TYR A 8 3.14 31.57 -51.83
N GLY A 9 4.43 31.41 -52.16
CA GLY A 9 5.03 30.13 -52.50
C GLY A 9 5.95 29.51 -51.44
N GLU A 10 6.49 30.29 -50.49
CA GLU A 10 7.52 29.77 -49.57
C GLU A 10 6.99 29.36 -48.19
N ASP A 11 5.86 29.90 -47.73
CA ASP A 11 5.30 29.57 -46.40
C ASP A 11 4.50 28.26 -46.36
N LEU A 12 4.27 27.61 -47.51
CA LEU A 12 3.58 26.32 -47.61
C LEU A 12 4.53 25.10 -47.61
N LEU A 13 5.85 25.30 -47.57
CA LEU A 13 6.85 24.25 -47.76
C LEU A 13 7.66 23.86 -46.50
N THR A 14 7.27 24.29 -45.31
CA THR A 14 7.95 23.93 -44.05
C THR A 14 7.05 23.25 -43.00
N ALA A 15 5.96 22.61 -43.43
CA ALA A 15 5.42 21.49 -42.66
C ALA A 15 6.23 20.24 -43.03
N ILE A 16 7.35 19.99 -42.34
CA ILE A 16 8.08 18.72 -42.45
C ILE A 16 7.06 17.61 -42.17
N ARG A 17 6.57 16.96 -43.23
CA ARG A 17 5.69 15.80 -43.13
C ARG A 17 6.58 14.65 -42.68
N GLN A 18 6.84 14.56 -41.38
CA GLN A 18 7.66 13.52 -40.76
C GLN A 18 7.20 12.17 -41.29
N THR A 19 8.11 11.44 -41.94
CA THR A 19 7.80 10.11 -42.46
C THR A 19 7.67 9.14 -41.29
N ARG A 20 7.02 7.99 -41.52
CA ARG A 20 6.91 6.94 -40.50
C ARG A 20 8.28 6.51 -39.96
N SER A 21 9.28 6.47 -40.84
CA SER A 21 10.66 6.14 -40.46
C SER A 21 11.26 7.20 -39.55
N ASP A 22 11.06 8.50 -39.84
CA ASP A 22 11.54 9.60 -39.00
C ASP A 22 10.92 9.57 -37.60
N LEU A 23 9.62 9.28 -37.54
CA LEU A 23 8.89 9.10 -36.28
C LEU A 23 9.49 7.95 -35.44
N LEU A 24 9.75 6.79 -36.06
CA LEU A 24 10.33 5.64 -35.36
C LEU A 24 11.76 5.91 -34.86
N VAL A 25 12.61 6.54 -35.68
CA VAL A 25 13.98 6.90 -35.29
C VAL A 25 13.96 7.85 -34.10
N THR A 26 13.11 8.88 -34.15
CA THR A 26 12.96 9.86 -33.08
C THR A 26 12.43 9.21 -31.81
N ALA A 27 11.37 8.38 -31.91
CA ALA A 27 10.76 7.71 -30.77
C ALA A 27 11.71 6.76 -30.06
N ARG A 28 12.54 6.01 -30.81
CA ARG A 28 13.56 5.10 -30.25
C ARG A 28 14.71 5.84 -29.58
N ALA A 29 15.14 6.97 -30.14
CA ALA A 29 16.17 7.80 -29.54
C ALA A 29 15.67 8.43 -28.23
N ALA A 30 14.45 8.97 -28.24
CA ALA A 30 13.78 9.51 -27.06
C ALA A 30 13.61 8.44 -25.97
N TYR A 31 13.18 7.22 -26.33
CA TYR A 31 13.05 6.11 -25.39
C TYR A 31 14.38 5.78 -24.68
N ARG A 32 15.46 5.66 -25.46
CA ARG A 32 16.81 5.41 -24.92
C ARG A 32 17.32 6.57 -24.05
N GLY A 33 16.89 7.80 -24.33
CA GLY A 33 17.20 8.99 -23.55
C GLY A 33 16.33 9.20 -22.31
N GLY A 34 15.30 8.36 -22.09
CA GLY A 34 14.34 8.52 -20.99
C GLY A 34 13.29 9.62 -21.23
N ASP A 35 13.23 10.22 -22.42
CA ASP A 35 12.17 11.14 -22.82
C ASP A 35 10.94 10.33 -23.26
N PHE A 36 10.17 9.90 -22.26
CA PHE A 36 8.99 9.06 -22.47
C PHE A 36 7.86 9.81 -23.17
N GLU A 37 7.76 11.13 -23.02
CA GLU A 37 6.74 11.96 -23.68
C GLU A 37 6.95 11.97 -25.20
N THR A 38 8.17 12.32 -25.64
CA THR A 38 8.53 12.32 -27.07
C THR A 38 8.50 10.90 -27.63
N SER A 39 8.96 9.91 -26.87
CA SER A 39 8.91 8.50 -27.26
C SER A 39 7.48 8.04 -27.55
N TYR A 40 6.58 8.27 -26.61
CA TYR A 40 5.19 7.85 -26.70
C TYR A 40 4.46 8.56 -27.86
N ALA A 41 4.63 9.87 -28.00
CA ALA A 41 4.04 10.64 -29.09
C ALA A 41 4.54 10.15 -30.47
N GLY A 42 5.84 9.86 -30.58
CA GLY A 42 6.45 9.34 -31.81
C GLY A 42 5.94 7.96 -32.19
N PHE A 43 5.89 7.01 -31.23
CA PHE A 43 5.35 5.67 -31.49
C PHE A 43 3.85 5.69 -31.79
N SER A 44 3.06 6.52 -31.10
CA SER A 44 1.62 6.67 -31.36
C SER A 44 1.36 7.11 -32.80
N ARG A 45 2.09 8.13 -33.28
CA ARG A 45 1.97 8.62 -34.66
C ARG A 45 2.47 7.58 -35.67
N ALA A 46 3.58 6.89 -35.39
CA ALA A 46 4.09 5.84 -36.27
C ALA A 46 3.15 4.62 -36.37
N GLY A 47 2.48 4.29 -35.26
CA GLY A 47 1.48 3.22 -35.15
C GLY A 47 0.18 3.52 -35.91
N ALA A 48 -0.24 4.79 -35.96
CA ALA A 48 -1.37 5.23 -36.77
C ALA A 48 -1.14 5.07 -38.29
N ILE A 49 0.13 5.05 -38.73
CA ILE A 49 0.50 4.87 -40.14
C ILE A 49 0.67 3.38 -40.48
N GLY A 50 1.08 2.53 -39.52
CA GLY A 50 1.24 1.10 -39.76
C GLY A 50 1.74 0.33 -38.53
N PRO A 51 1.76 -1.01 -38.58
CA PRO A 51 2.02 -1.87 -37.42
C PRO A 51 3.43 -1.69 -36.87
N LEU A 52 3.54 -1.38 -35.57
CA LEU A 52 4.82 -1.31 -34.87
C LEU A 52 5.48 -2.69 -34.76
N THR A 53 6.82 -2.69 -34.78
CA THR A 53 7.61 -3.87 -34.44
C THR A 53 7.36 -4.25 -32.98
N LEU A 54 7.76 -5.47 -32.59
CA LEU A 54 7.58 -5.91 -31.21
C LEU A 54 8.31 -5.00 -30.22
N ASP A 55 9.57 -4.65 -30.51
CA ASP A 55 10.39 -3.79 -29.66
C ASP A 55 9.83 -2.36 -29.58
N ASP A 56 9.33 -1.82 -30.68
CA ASP A 56 8.70 -0.49 -30.70
C ASP A 56 7.40 -0.48 -29.89
N LEU A 57 6.62 -1.57 -29.98
CA LEU A 57 5.38 -1.72 -29.23
C LEU A 57 5.64 -1.85 -27.73
N ASP A 58 6.70 -2.57 -27.35
CA ASP A 58 7.13 -2.73 -25.96
C ASP A 58 7.66 -1.42 -25.35
N ALA A 59 8.47 -0.69 -26.13
CA ALA A 59 8.95 0.64 -25.76
C ALA A 59 7.78 1.62 -25.61
N MET A 60 6.80 1.59 -26.53
CA MET A 60 5.59 2.41 -26.45
C MET A 60 4.77 2.10 -25.18
N ALA A 61 4.60 0.82 -24.84
CA ALA A 61 3.88 0.40 -23.64
C ALA A 61 4.58 0.91 -22.37
N THR A 62 5.91 0.82 -22.32
CA THR A 62 6.71 1.32 -21.20
C THR A 62 6.61 2.84 -21.07
N SER A 63 6.74 3.59 -22.18
CA SER A 63 6.58 5.05 -22.19
C SER A 63 5.18 5.47 -21.73
N ALA A 64 4.13 4.79 -22.19
CA ALA A 64 2.76 5.02 -21.74
C ALA A 64 2.60 4.82 -20.23
N GLY A 65 3.23 3.77 -19.68
CA GLY A 65 3.21 3.49 -18.24
C GLY A 65 3.88 4.61 -17.43
N ARG A 66 5.02 5.11 -17.89
CA ARG A 66 5.77 6.21 -17.25
C ARG A 66 5.02 7.54 -17.25
N LEU A 67 4.16 7.78 -18.25
CA LEU A 67 3.31 8.97 -18.35
C LEU A 67 1.98 8.84 -17.60
N GLY A 68 1.73 7.72 -16.91
CA GLY A 68 0.47 7.47 -16.20
C GLY A 68 -0.70 7.02 -17.09
N HIS A 69 -0.45 6.68 -18.36
CA HIS A 69 -1.44 6.12 -19.28
C HIS A 69 -1.66 4.61 -19.04
N GLY A 70 -1.96 4.23 -17.80
CA GLY A 70 -1.91 2.83 -17.33
C GLY A 70 -2.74 1.85 -18.15
N ARG A 71 -3.99 2.19 -18.50
CA ARG A 71 -4.85 1.30 -19.32
C ARG A 71 -4.27 1.07 -20.72
N GLU A 72 -3.62 2.08 -21.28
CA GLU A 72 -3.01 1.98 -22.61
C GLU A 72 -1.73 1.15 -22.57
N ALA A 73 -0.87 1.42 -21.58
CA ALA A 73 0.31 0.60 -21.31
C ALA A 73 -0.06 -0.89 -21.15
N MET A 74 -1.10 -1.18 -20.37
CA MET A 74 -1.61 -2.55 -20.18
C MET A 74 -2.08 -3.17 -21.51
N ARG A 75 -2.96 -2.50 -22.26
CA ARG A 75 -3.43 -3.01 -23.57
C ARG A 75 -2.29 -3.31 -24.53
N MET A 76 -1.30 -2.43 -24.61
CA MET A 76 -0.15 -2.62 -25.50
C MET A 76 0.76 -3.75 -25.01
N GLY A 77 1.00 -3.83 -23.70
CA GLY A 77 1.75 -4.94 -23.08
C GLY A 77 1.08 -6.31 -23.28
N GLU A 78 -0.25 -6.38 -23.26
CA GLU A 78 -1.00 -7.60 -23.58
C GLU A 78 -0.80 -8.05 -25.03
N LEU A 79 -0.75 -7.10 -25.97
CA LEU A 79 -0.44 -7.39 -27.37
C LEU A 79 1.00 -7.88 -27.55
N VAL A 80 1.96 -7.30 -26.82
CA VAL A 80 3.35 -7.76 -26.77
C VAL A 80 3.42 -9.20 -26.26
N PHE A 81 2.73 -9.50 -25.15
CA PHE A 81 2.64 -10.86 -24.60
C PHE A 81 2.11 -11.88 -25.62
N LEU A 82 1.00 -11.55 -26.30
CA LEU A 82 0.38 -12.45 -27.29
C LEU A 82 1.30 -12.75 -28.49
N ARG A 83 2.19 -11.82 -28.85
CA ARG A 83 3.20 -12.04 -29.89
C ARG A 83 4.36 -12.90 -29.34
N LEU A 84 4.84 -12.58 -28.14
CA LEU A 84 5.96 -13.28 -27.50
C LEU A 84 5.67 -14.74 -27.20
N VAL A 85 4.47 -15.10 -26.77
CA VAL A 85 4.14 -16.49 -26.39
C VAL A 85 4.35 -17.49 -27.52
N ARG A 86 4.35 -17.02 -28.78
CA ARG A 86 4.56 -17.84 -29.98
C ARG A 86 6.03 -17.95 -30.41
N THR A 87 6.88 -17.01 -29.98
CA THR A 87 8.26 -16.86 -30.48
C THR A 87 9.30 -17.05 -29.38
N ASP A 88 9.01 -16.61 -28.16
CA ASP A 88 9.90 -16.65 -27.00
C ASP A 88 9.09 -16.75 -25.69
N PRO A 89 8.89 -17.98 -25.17
CA PRO A 89 8.17 -18.21 -23.91
C PRO A 89 8.82 -17.55 -22.68
N ASN A 90 10.14 -17.36 -22.66
CA ASN A 90 10.82 -16.73 -21.53
C ASN A 90 10.58 -15.22 -21.50
N ALA A 91 10.67 -14.57 -22.65
CA ALA A 91 10.30 -13.16 -22.78
C ALA A 91 8.79 -12.95 -22.52
N ALA A 92 7.94 -13.88 -22.94
CA ALA A 92 6.51 -13.86 -22.62
C ALA A 92 6.27 -13.97 -21.10
N ALA A 93 7.02 -14.81 -20.39
CA ALA A 93 6.95 -14.89 -18.93
C ALA A 93 7.36 -13.57 -18.27
N GLY A 94 8.44 -12.95 -18.75
CA GLY A 94 8.87 -11.62 -18.29
C GLY A 94 7.76 -10.57 -18.46
N LYS A 95 7.12 -10.54 -19.64
CA LYS A 95 5.98 -9.64 -19.89
C LYS A 95 4.77 -9.94 -19.00
N ALA A 96 4.48 -11.20 -18.74
CA ALA A 96 3.39 -11.60 -17.83
C ALA A 96 3.66 -11.17 -16.37
N VAL A 97 4.90 -11.24 -15.89
CA VAL A 97 5.28 -10.73 -14.57
C VAL A 97 5.09 -9.22 -14.48
N GLU A 98 5.48 -8.47 -15.52
CA GLU A 98 5.31 -7.02 -15.60
C GLU A 98 3.83 -6.61 -15.58
N LEU A 99 3.00 -7.25 -16.42
CA LEU A 99 1.55 -7.04 -16.42
C LEU A 99 0.91 -7.41 -15.08
N GLY A 100 1.36 -8.50 -14.46
CA GLY A 100 0.94 -8.91 -13.13
C GLY A 100 1.18 -7.80 -12.10
N ALA A 101 2.41 -7.29 -12.03
CA ALA A 101 2.76 -6.19 -11.13
C ALA A 101 1.95 -4.91 -11.39
N ALA A 102 1.73 -4.55 -12.67
CA ALA A 102 0.99 -3.35 -13.05
C ALA A 102 -0.49 -3.42 -12.64
N TRP A 103 -1.17 -4.54 -12.89
CA TRP A 103 -2.57 -4.75 -12.48
C TRP A 103 -2.73 -4.83 -10.97
N LEU A 104 -1.74 -5.40 -10.28
CA LEU A 104 -1.68 -5.39 -8.82
C LEU A 104 -1.56 -3.95 -8.27
N SER A 105 -0.62 -3.15 -8.80
CA SER A 105 -0.45 -1.73 -8.42
C SER A 105 -1.71 -0.87 -8.62
N SER A 106 -2.55 -1.23 -9.59
CA SER A 106 -3.83 -0.56 -9.87
C SER A 106 -4.99 -1.04 -9.00
N GLY A 107 -4.79 -2.08 -8.18
CA GLY A 107 -5.82 -2.68 -7.32
C GLY A 107 -6.65 -3.78 -7.99
N GLU A 108 -6.39 -4.14 -9.25
CA GLU A 108 -7.10 -5.18 -9.98
C GLU A 108 -6.49 -6.57 -9.68
N VAL A 109 -6.69 -7.01 -8.44
CA VAL A 109 -6.03 -8.20 -7.86
C VAL A 109 -6.27 -9.45 -8.69
N THR A 110 -7.52 -9.69 -9.12
CA THR A 110 -7.91 -10.86 -9.90
C THR A 110 -7.20 -10.93 -11.26
N ILE A 111 -7.07 -9.78 -11.93
CA ILE A 111 -6.38 -9.69 -13.23
C ILE A 111 -4.88 -9.90 -13.03
N GLY A 112 -4.29 -9.24 -12.03
CA GLY A 112 -2.88 -9.41 -11.67
C GLY A 112 -2.53 -10.87 -11.35
N GLN A 113 -3.38 -11.54 -10.56
CA GLN A 113 -3.22 -12.96 -10.23
C GLN A 113 -3.30 -13.87 -11.47
N ALA A 114 -4.17 -13.56 -12.43
CA ALA A 114 -4.25 -14.32 -13.68
C ALA A 114 -2.95 -14.20 -14.50
N TRP A 115 -2.33 -13.02 -14.53
CA TRP A 115 -1.03 -12.80 -15.17
C TRP A 115 0.11 -13.54 -14.47
N ILE A 116 0.14 -13.53 -13.14
CA ILE A 116 1.10 -14.29 -12.33
C ILE A 116 0.99 -15.80 -12.57
N ARG A 117 -0.23 -16.34 -12.65
CA ARG A 117 -0.44 -17.75 -13.02
C ARG A 117 0.11 -18.08 -14.42
N ARG A 118 -0.06 -17.18 -15.40
CA ARG A 118 0.51 -17.37 -16.75
C ARG A 118 2.03 -17.36 -16.72
N ALA A 119 2.63 -16.41 -16.00
CA ALA A 119 4.08 -16.35 -15.83
C ALA A 119 4.63 -17.64 -15.20
N ARG A 120 3.98 -18.15 -14.14
CA ARG A 120 4.34 -19.43 -13.51
C ARG A 120 4.27 -20.59 -14.49
N GLY A 121 3.20 -20.68 -15.28
CA GLY A 121 3.05 -21.74 -16.28
C GLY A 121 4.13 -21.70 -17.36
N LEU A 122 4.53 -20.51 -17.81
CA LEU A 122 5.59 -20.33 -18.82
C LEU A 122 6.99 -20.63 -18.28
N LEU A 123 7.22 -20.42 -16.98
CA LEU A 123 8.49 -20.73 -16.31
C LEU A 123 8.56 -22.15 -15.75
N ALA A 124 7.52 -22.98 -15.93
CA ALA A 124 7.49 -24.34 -15.43
C ALA A 124 8.61 -25.17 -16.08
N GLY A 125 9.63 -25.55 -15.30
CA GLY A 125 10.79 -26.31 -15.78
C GLY A 125 11.94 -25.45 -16.36
N ALA A 126 11.83 -24.12 -16.33
CA ALA A 126 12.95 -23.24 -16.65
C ALA A 126 13.95 -23.17 -15.47
N PRO A 127 15.26 -22.99 -15.74
CA PRO A 127 16.24 -22.76 -14.66
C PRO A 127 15.89 -21.48 -13.87
N GLU A 128 16.27 -21.44 -12.59
CA GLU A 128 16.06 -20.25 -11.75
C GLU A 128 16.76 -19.04 -12.37
N THR A 129 15.98 -17.98 -12.58
CA THR A 129 16.46 -16.70 -13.10
C THR A 129 15.97 -15.55 -12.21
N ALA A 130 16.47 -14.34 -12.44
CA ALA A 130 15.95 -13.13 -11.77
C ALA A 130 14.42 -12.95 -11.98
N LEU A 131 13.86 -13.49 -13.07
CA LEU A 131 12.41 -13.53 -13.30
C LEU A 131 11.68 -14.44 -12.30
N SER A 132 12.28 -15.58 -11.94
CA SER A 132 11.73 -16.51 -10.94
C SER A 132 11.65 -15.86 -9.56
N SER A 133 12.68 -15.10 -9.15
CA SER A 133 12.67 -14.34 -7.90
C SER A 133 11.58 -13.26 -7.90
N ARG A 134 11.43 -12.49 -9.00
CA ARG A 134 10.37 -11.49 -9.12
C ARG A 134 8.98 -12.11 -9.09
N LEU A 135 8.79 -13.24 -9.75
CA LEU A 135 7.53 -13.99 -9.71
C LEU A 135 7.21 -14.45 -8.29
N ALA A 136 8.18 -15.07 -7.60
CA ALA A 136 8.03 -15.52 -6.21
C ALA A 136 7.68 -14.35 -5.27
N HIS A 137 8.27 -13.17 -5.48
CA HIS A 137 7.90 -11.95 -4.75
C HIS A 137 6.44 -11.57 -4.96
N LEU A 138 5.97 -11.47 -6.21
CA LEU A 138 4.57 -11.13 -6.50
C LEU A 138 3.58 -12.17 -5.95
N GLU A 139 3.96 -13.45 -5.94
CA GLU A 139 3.16 -14.54 -5.36
C GLU A 139 3.08 -14.42 -3.83
N ALA A 140 4.19 -14.09 -3.16
CA ALA A 140 4.22 -13.82 -1.73
C ALA A 140 3.36 -12.60 -1.37
N VAL A 141 3.44 -11.53 -2.16
CA VAL A 141 2.62 -10.32 -2.01
C VAL A 141 1.13 -10.64 -2.13
N LEU A 142 0.72 -11.45 -3.12
CA LEU A 142 -0.67 -11.87 -3.27
C LEU A 142 -1.17 -12.71 -2.08
N ALA A 143 -0.37 -13.67 -1.61
CA ALA A 143 -0.72 -14.49 -0.46
C ALA A 143 -0.83 -13.67 0.83
N ALA A 144 0.00 -12.65 0.96
CA ALA A 144 0.00 -11.74 2.09
C ALA A 144 -1.27 -10.88 2.14
N VAL A 145 -1.80 -10.39 1.02
CA VAL A 145 -2.84 -9.35 1.05
C VAL A 145 -4.28 -9.90 1.27
N GLY A 146 -4.54 -11.18 0.97
CA GLY A 146 -5.84 -11.84 1.15
C GLY A 146 -6.99 -11.29 0.28
N ASP A 147 -8.16 -11.95 0.25
CA ASP A 147 -9.28 -11.64 -0.66
C ASP A 147 -10.60 -11.31 0.10
N GLU A 148 -11.02 -10.03 0.10
CA GLU A 148 -12.27 -9.45 0.67
C GLU A 148 -12.50 -7.98 0.24
N ALA A 149 -13.67 -7.63 -0.28
CA ALA A 149 -13.92 -6.33 -0.92
C ALA A 149 -13.74 -5.07 -0.03
N ASP A 150 -13.96 -5.15 1.28
CA ASP A 150 -14.14 -3.96 2.15
C ASP A 150 -12.88 -3.12 2.39
N LEU A 151 -11.68 -3.66 2.13
CA LEU A 151 -10.41 -2.93 2.26
C LEU A 151 -9.65 -2.81 0.94
N ALA A 152 -10.35 -2.79 -0.19
CA ALA A 152 -9.73 -2.74 -1.52
C ALA A 152 -8.74 -1.56 -1.69
N ALA A 153 -9.02 -0.39 -1.11
CA ALA A 153 -8.15 0.78 -1.19
C ALA A 153 -6.85 0.61 -0.39
N GLU A 154 -6.95 0.16 0.87
CA GLU A 154 -5.77 -0.11 1.72
C GLU A 154 -4.90 -1.22 1.13
N ARG A 155 -5.55 -2.25 0.58
CA ARG A 155 -4.86 -3.31 -0.14
C ARG A 155 -4.16 -2.83 -1.39
N SER A 156 -4.81 -2.01 -2.20
CA SER A 156 -4.18 -1.42 -3.38
C SER A 156 -2.94 -0.59 -3.01
N ALA A 157 -2.99 0.13 -1.89
CA ALA A 157 -1.84 0.88 -1.38
C ALA A 157 -0.69 -0.03 -0.93
N VAL A 158 -0.96 -1.03 -0.08
CA VAL A 158 0.03 -2.03 0.38
C VAL A 158 0.63 -2.76 -0.83
N LEU A 159 -0.22 -3.19 -1.75
CA LEU A 159 0.17 -3.90 -2.96
C LEU A 159 1.06 -3.04 -3.85
N ARG A 160 0.70 -1.78 -4.07
CA ARG A 160 1.51 -0.82 -4.83
C ARG A 160 2.90 -0.68 -4.23
N GLU A 161 3.01 -0.47 -2.92
CA GLU A 161 4.30 -0.32 -2.24
C GLU A 161 5.15 -1.58 -2.37
N MET A 162 4.56 -2.76 -2.15
CA MET A 162 5.26 -4.03 -2.30
C MET A 162 5.69 -4.32 -3.74
N THR A 163 4.94 -3.83 -4.74
CA THR A 163 5.27 -4.04 -6.16
C THR A 163 6.27 -3.04 -6.75
N LEU A 164 6.30 -1.80 -6.25
CA LEU A 164 7.13 -0.72 -6.81
C LEU A 164 8.57 -0.72 -6.29
N GLU A 165 8.83 -1.18 -5.06
CA GLU A 165 10.17 -1.16 -4.47
C GLU A 165 10.55 -2.46 -3.75
N PRO A 166 11.59 -3.19 -4.22
CA PRO A 166 12.08 -4.40 -3.56
C PRO A 166 12.99 -4.08 -2.35
N ALA A 167 13.08 -2.82 -1.91
CA ALA A 167 13.89 -2.46 -0.76
C ALA A 167 13.31 -3.14 0.50
N PRO A 168 14.12 -3.90 1.28
CA PRO A 168 13.62 -4.66 2.43
C PRO A 168 12.78 -3.83 3.41
N ALA A 169 13.17 -2.58 3.67
CA ALA A 169 12.43 -1.68 4.56
C ALA A 169 11.01 -1.39 4.06
N VAL A 170 10.82 -1.10 2.76
CA VAL A 170 9.50 -0.80 2.18
C VAL A 170 8.60 -2.03 2.25
N VAL A 171 9.16 -3.20 1.93
CA VAL A 171 8.45 -4.48 2.05
C VAL A 171 8.07 -4.76 3.52
N GLY A 172 8.98 -4.51 4.46
CA GLY A 172 8.72 -4.67 5.89
C GLY A 172 7.59 -3.79 6.41
N HIS A 173 7.55 -2.51 6.03
CA HIS A 173 6.48 -1.59 6.41
C HIS A 173 5.13 -1.97 5.79
N ALA A 174 5.12 -2.51 4.58
CA ALA A 174 3.92 -3.02 3.94
C ALA A 174 3.37 -4.26 4.67
N TYR A 175 4.23 -5.20 5.04
CA TYR A 175 3.87 -6.36 5.87
C TYR A 175 3.39 -5.97 7.27
N HIS A 176 4.00 -4.97 7.90
CA HIS A 176 3.54 -4.45 9.19
C HIS A 176 2.11 -3.91 9.10
N ARG A 177 1.81 -3.06 8.10
CA ARG A 177 0.46 -2.53 7.87
C ARG A 177 -0.55 -3.62 7.56
N LEU A 178 -0.15 -4.61 6.77
CA LEU A 178 -0.98 -5.75 6.49
C LEU A 178 -1.31 -6.57 7.74
N GLY A 179 -0.33 -6.76 8.63
CA GLY A 179 -0.55 -7.39 9.94
C GLY A 179 -1.57 -6.61 10.76
N ASP A 180 -1.48 -5.27 10.79
CA ASP A 180 -2.46 -4.42 11.48
C ASP A 180 -3.87 -4.52 10.90
N ILE A 181 -3.97 -4.59 9.57
CA ILE A 181 -5.24 -4.81 8.86
C ILE A 181 -5.84 -6.16 9.25
N ARG A 182 -5.06 -7.22 9.20
CA ARG A 182 -5.50 -8.57 9.55
C ARG A 182 -5.87 -8.71 11.02
N ARG A 183 -5.10 -8.09 11.93
CA ARG A 183 -5.42 -8.00 13.36
C ARG A 183 -6.78 -7.34 13.59
N ARG A 184 -7.04 -6.19 12.96
CA ARG A 184 -8.34 -5.49 13.08
C ARG A 184 -9.52 -6.31 12.53
N ARG A 185 -9.26 -7.23 11.61
CA ARG A 185 -10.24 -8.19 11.08
C ARG A 185 -10.45 -9.42 11.96
N GLY A 186 -9.56 -9.68 12.91
CA GLY A 186 -9.54 -10.93 13.66
C GLY A 186 -8.92 -12.11 12.90
N ASP A 187 -8.23 -11.89 11.77
CA ASP A 187 -7.43 -12.90 11.09
C ASP A 187 -6.09 -13.07 11.83
N VAL A 188 -6.14 -13.85 12.91
CA VAL A 188 -5.01 -14.03 13.85
C VAL A 188 -3.80 -14.66 13.15
N ASP A 189 -3.99 -15.77 12.45
CA ASP A 189 -2.91 -16.50 11.79
C ASP A 189 -2.29 -15.65 10.68
N GLY A 190 -3.11 -15.00 9.88
CA GLY A 190 -2.64 -14.11 8.84
C GLY A 190 -1.92 -12.88 9.38
N ALA A 191 -2.33 -12.35 10.53
CA ALA A 191 -1.67 -11.21 11.17
C ALA A 191 -0.27 -11.59 11.69
N PHE A 192 -0.13 -12.70 12.41
CA PHE A 192 1.20 -13.20 12.84
C PHE A 192 2.11 -13.50 11.65
N GLY A 193 1.58 -14.13 10.59
CA GLY A 193 2.33 -14.38 9.37
C GLY A 193 2.86 -13.08 8.75
N ALA A 194 2.04 -12.03 8.69
CA ALA A 194 2.46 -10.73 8.16
C ALA A 194 3.49 -10.04 9.07
N TYR A 195 3.30 -10.05 10.39
CA TYR A 195 4.28 -9.49 11.33
C TYR A 195 5.63 -10.21 11.29
N ALA A 196 5.64 -11.54 11.14
CA ALA A 196 6.87 -12.32 10.96
C ALA A 196 7.64 -11.87 9.72
N ARG A 197 6.95 -11.65 8.59
CA ARG A 197 7.58 -11.12 7.36
C ARG A 197 8.09 -9.70 7.50
N ALA A 198 7.39 -8.86 8.26
CA ALA A 198 7.88 -7.52 8.59
C ALA A 198 9.22 -7.60 9.34
N LEU A 199 9.29 -8.49 10.34
CA LEU A 199 10.49 -8.70 11.15
C LEU A 199 11.64 -9.30 10.34
N GLU A 200 11.38 -10.29 9.48
CA GLU A 200 12.36 -10.83 8.52
C GLU A 200 12.96 -9.73 7.64
N SER A 201 12.19 -8.69 7.36
CA SER A 201 12.61 -7.52 6.56
C SER A 201 13.23 -6.40 7.40
N GLY A 202 13.45 -6.63 8.70
CA GLY A 202 14.06 -5.69 9.65
C GLY A 202 13.10 -4.67 10.27
N VAL A 203 11.78 -4.78 10.03
CA VAL A 203 10.77 -3.87 10.58
C VAL A 203 10.12 -4.51 11.81
N VAL A 204 10.28 -3.87 12.97
CA VAL A 204 9.71 -4.34 14.23
C VAL A 204 8.17 -4.16 14.21
N PRO A 205 7.37 -5.24 14.38
CA PRO A 205 5.92 -5.20 14.20
C PRO A 205 5.13 -4.67 15.41
N GLN A 206 5.71 -3.78 16.20
CA GLN A 206 5.10 -3.24 17.42
C GLN A 206 4.34 -1.93 17.16
N PRO A 207 3.25 -1.63 17.89
CA PRO A 207 2.64 -2.43 18.97
C PRO A 207 1.65 -3.49 18.45
N GLY A 208 1.51 -3.65 17.14
CA GLY A 208 0.49 -4.52 16.52
C GLY A 208 0.57 -5.98 16.96
N GLU A 209 1.76 -6.57 16.97
CA GLU A 209 1.96 -7.95 17.44
C GLU A 209 1.62 -8.10 18.94
N ALA A 210 2.07 -7.17 19.79
CA ALA A 210 1.75 -7.21 21.22
C ALA A 210 0.23 -7.08 21.45
N LEU A 211 -0.46 -6.20 20.72
CA LEU A 211 -1.91 -6.07 20.80
C LEU A 211 -2.63 -7.35 20.39
N LEU A 212 -2.13 -8.04 19.35
CA LEU A 212 -2.66 -9.32 18.91
C LEU A 212 -2.48 -10.41 19.99
N ARG A 213 -1.29 -10.50 20.59
CA ARG A 213 -1.02 -11.43 21.71
C ARG A 213 -1.90 -11.15 22.92
N CYS A 214 -2.07 -9.89 23.28
CA CYS A 214 -2.95 -9.47 24.36
C CYS A 214 -4.40 -9.91 24.13
N ALA A 215 -4.91 -9.76 22.90
CA ALA A 215 -6.25 -10.22 22.54
C ALA A 215 -6.42 -11.76 22.63
N LEU A 216 -5.33 -12.51 22.52
CA LEU A 216 -5.30 -13.97 22.70
C LEU A 216 -5.08 -14.41 24.16
N GLY A 217 -4.95 -13.47 25.09
CA GLY A 217 -4.72 -13.74 26.51
C GLY A 217 -3.25 -13.86 26.90
N ASP A 218 -2.30 -13.73 25.96
CA ASP A 218 -0.86 -13.71 26.22
C ASP A 218 -0.40 -12.30 26.63
N VAL A 219 -0.96 -11.82 27.74
CA VAL A 219 -0.84 -10.44 28.21
C VAL A 219 0.58 -10.12 28.70
N ASP A 220 1.24 -11.06 29.38
CA ASP A 220 2.59 -10.84 29.91
C ASP A 220 3.62 -10.67 28.80
N THR A 221 3.54 -11.51 27.75
CA THR A 221 4.41 -11.37 26.57
C THR A 221 4.12 -10.07 25.83
N ALA A 222 2.84 -9.71 25.67
CA ALA A 222 2.46 -8.44 25.05
C ALA A 222 3.06 -7.24 25.80
N ARG A 223 2.96 -7.20 27.13
CA ARG A 223 3.56 -6.16 27.98
C ARG A 223 5.07 -6.12 27.83
N ALA A 224 5.74 -7.27 27.87
CA ALA A 224 7.18 -7.33 27.72
C ALA A 224 7.65 -6.81 26.35
N GLN A 225 6.97 -7.21 25.28
CA GLN A 225 7.28 -6.78 23.91
C GLN A 225 7.07 -5.26 23.71
N VAL A 226 5.93 -4.71 24.15
CA VAL A 226 5.66 -3.28 23.97
C VAL A 226 6.61 -2.42 24.81
N ARG A 227 6.95 -2.84 26.03
CA ARG A 227 7.96 -2.17 26.88
C ARG A 227 9.35 -2.16 26.24
N ALA A 228 9.77 -3.30 25.68
CA ALA A 228 11.04 -3.39 24.97
C ALA A 228 11.08 -2.45 23.76
N ALA A 229 9.99 -2.36 23.01
CA ALA A 229 9.88 -1.44 21.87
C ALA A 229 9.91 0.04 22.32
N ILE A 230 9.19 0.40 23.38
CA ILE A 230 9.21 1.76 23.95
C ILE A 230 10.62 2.18 24.38
N ALA A 231 11.37 1.26 25.02
CA ALA A 231 12.71 1.55 25.51
C ALA A 231 13.73 1.95 24.43
N THR A 232 13.46 1.56 23.17
CA THR A 232 14.32 1.88 22.01
C THR A 232 13.66 2.81 21.00
N ALA A 233 12.45 3.29 21.27
CA ALA A 233 11.65 4.05 20.33
C ALA A 233 12.24 5.43 20.06
N ASP A 234 12.15 5.89 18.82
CA ASP A 234 12.37 7.29 18.50
C ASP A 234 11.13 8.15 18.81
N VAL A 235 11.27 9.47 18.70
CA VAL A 235 10.20 10.44 19.00
C VAL A 235 8.97 10.28 18.09
N GLN A 236 9.12 9.71 16.89
CA GLN A 236 8.02 9.52 15.94
C GLN A 236 7.24 8.23 16.23
N GLU A 237 7.92 7.18 16.67
CA GLU A 237 7.32 5.88 16.99
C GLU A 237 6.65 5.86 18.37
N LEU A 238 7.24 6.58 19.32
CA LEU A 238 6.85 6.54 20.73
C LEU A 238 5.36 6.81 20.97
N PRO A 239 4.71 7.84 20.39
CA PRO A 239 3.28 8.06 20.60
C PRO A 239 2.40 6.89 20.16
N ARG A 240 2.79 6.17 19.10
CA ARG A 240 2.03 5.01 18.61
C ARG A 240 2.20 3.82 19.54
N LEU A 241 3.42 3.58 20.03
CA LEU A 241 3.73 2.50 20.97
C LEU A 241 3.04 2.72 22.33
N LEU A 242 3.05 3.95 22.84
CA LEU A 242 2.39 4.30 24.10
C LEU A 242 0.87 4.07 24.04
N ARG A 243 0.20 4.40 22.92
CA ARG A 243 -1.22 4.08 22.74
C ARG A 243 -1.49 2.58 22.84
N GLY A 244 -0.69 1.76 22.16
CA GLY A 244 -0.78 0.31 22.26
C GLY A 244 -0.49 -0.22 23.68
N ALA A 245 0.48 0.36 24.37
CA ALA A 245 0.81 -0.02 25.75
C ALA A 245 -0.32 0.30 26.74
N ILE A 246 -1.01 1.44 26.56
CA ILE A 246 -2.21 1.78 27.35
C ILE A 246 -3.30 0.74 27.14
N GLU A 247 -3.60 0.37 25.89
CA GLU A 247 -4.60 -0.66 25.58
C GLU A 247 -4.26 -2.01 26.25
N ILE A 248 -3.00 -2.44 26.15
CA ILE A 248 -2.51 -3.70 26.76
C ILE A 248 -2.62 -3.64 28.29
N ALA A 249 -2.22 -2.53 28.92
CA ALA A 249 -2.30 -2.34 30.37
C ALA A 249 -3.77 -2.35 30.85
N LEU A 250 -4.68 -1.70 30.13
CA LEU A 250 -6.11 -1.71 30.44
C LEU A 250 -6.75 -3.10 30.30
N ALA A 251 -6.28 -3.92 29.34
CA ALA A 251 -6.68 -5.31 29.19
C ALA A 251 -6.14 -6.19 30.33
N ALA A 252 -4.92 -5.91 30.80
CA ALA A 252 -4.30 -6.56 31.96
C ALA A 252 -4.95 -6.17 33.31
N GLY A 253 -5.74 -5.10 33.35
CA GLY A 253 -6.27 -4.53 34.60
C GLY A 253 -5.25 -3.68 35.37
N GLU A 254 -4.12 -3.36 34.74
CA GLU A 254 -2.99 -2.63 35.32
C GLU A 254 -3.20 -1.12 35.14
N VAL A 255 -4.16 -0.57 35.88
CA VAL A 255 -4.63 0.82 35.68
C VAL A 255 -3.54 1.85 35.98
N ASP A 256 -2.69 1.60 36.99
CA ASP A 256 -1.58 2.50 37.33
C ASP A 256 -0.57 2.60 36.17
N GLU A 257 -0.23 1.47 35.55
CA GLU A 257 0.66 1.44 34.39
C GLU A 257 0.03 2.17 33.19
N ALA A 258 -1.28 2.00 32.96
CA ALA A 258 -2.00 2.72 31.91
C ALA A 258 -2.00 4.25 32.15
N GLU A 259 -2.13 4.71 33.39
CA GLU A 259 -2.03 6.12 33.77
C GLU A 259 -0.62 6.67 33.52
N ASP A 260 0.43 5.88 33.78
CA ASP A 260 1.81 6.27 33.55
C ASP A 260 2.11 6.45 32.06
N TYR A 261 1.71 5.50 31.21
CA TYR A 261 1.84 5.64 29.76
C TYR A 261 1.02 6.79 29.19
N LEU A 262 -0.16 7.06 29.74
CA LEU A 262 -0.97 8.21 29.34
C LEU A 262 -0.29 9.54 29.67
N ARG A 263 0.41 9.62 30.81
CA ARG A 263 1.18 10.81 31.22
C ARG A 263 2.39 11.01 30.31
N GLU A 264 3.10 9.93 29.99
CA GLU A 264 4.22 9.95 29.06
C GLU A 264 3.77 10.38 27.65
N LEU A 265 2.63 9.85 27.18
CA LEU A 265 2.03 10.24 25.91
C LEU A 265 1.74 11.75 25.87
N GLY A 266 1.17 12.29 26.95
CA GLY A 266 0.92 13.73 27.08
C GLY A 266 2.20 14.59 27.09
N SER A 267 3.33 14.04 27.53
CA SER A 267 4.61 14.77 27.54
C SER A 267 5.25 14.91 26.15
N VAL A 268 4.89 14.02 25.23
CA VAL A 268 5.36 14.02 23.83
C VAL A 268 4.33 14.62 22.86
N ASP A 269 3.47 15.51 23.38
CA ASP A 269 2.36 16.16 22.65
C ASP A 269 1.37 15.15 22.03
N GLY A 270 1.29 13.95 22.60
CA GLY A 270 0.25 12.99 22.29
C GLY A 270 -0.95 13.21 23.22
N ASP A 271 -2.09 13.63 22.67
CA ASP A 271 -3.35 13.55 23.39
C ASP A 271 -4.24 12.46 22.77
N ASP A 272 -4.79 11.60 23.62
CA ASP A 272 -5.85 10.68 23.22
C ASP A 272 -6.97 10.66 24.26
N THR A 273 -7.98 11.47 23.98
CA THR A 273 -9.13 11.69 24.85
C THR A 273 -9.96 10.42 25.03
N VAL A 274 -9.96 9.49 24.07
CA VAL A 274 -10.66 8.20 24.19
C VAL A 274 -9.93 7.32 25.21
N LEU A 275 -8.62 7.15 25.06
CA LEU A 275 -7.80 6.37 26.00
C LEU A 275 -7.80 6.99 27.41
N ARG A 276 -7.73 8.32 27.52
CA ARG A 276 -7.90 9.01 28.82
C ARG A 276 -9.24 8.68 29.45
N GLY A 277 -10.31 8.69 28.67
CA GLY A 277 -11.64 8.28 29.11
C GLY A 277 -11.66 6.83 29.60
N ALA A 278 -11.09 5.90 28.84
CA ALA A 278 -11.01 4.48 29.19
C ALA A 278 -10.25 4.23 30.50
N VAL A 279 -9.11 4.89 30.69
CA VAL A 279 -8.32 4.85 31.93
C VAL A 279 -9.16 5.34 33.12
N LEU A 280 -9.86 6.48 32.98
CA LEU A 280 -10.74 7.01 34.02
C LEU A 280 -11.90 6.04 34.37
N VAL A 281 -12.47 5.36 33.37
CA VAL A 281 -13.49 4.32 33.62
C VAL A 281 -12.91 3.17 34.45
N ARG A 282 -11.74 2.64 34.06
CA ARG A 282 -11.09 1.54 34.79
C ARG A 282 -10.67 1.92 36.20
N ARG A 283 -10.34 3.20 36.44
CA ARG A 283 -10.03 3.74 37.76
C ARG A 283 -11.26 3.97 38.65
N GLY A 284 -12.47 3.87 38.10
CA GLY A 284 -13.71 4.17 38.81
C GLY A 284 -14.09 5.66 38.85
N ARG A 285 -13.38 6.53 38.11
CA ARG A 285 -13.66 7.97 38.03
C ARG A 285 -14.75 8.27 36.99
N TYR A 286 -15.90 7.62 37.13
CA TYR A 286 -16.92 7.54 36.08
C TYR A 286 -17.49 8.90 35.63
N ARG A 287 -17.74 9.84 36.55
CA ARG A 287 -18.31 11.16 36.22
C ARG A 287 -17.36 11.98 35.32
N GLU A 288 -16.08 11.90 35.63
CA GLU A 288 -15.04 12.57 34.86
C GLU A 288 -14.81 11.85 33.52
N ALA A 289 -14.79 10.51 33.53
CA ALA A 289 -14.72 9.71 32.32
C ALA A 289 -15.83 10.08 31.34
N LEU A 290 -17.08 10.19 31.79
CA LEU A 290 -18.22 10.62 30.96
C LEU A 290 -18.02 12.02 30.36
N THR A 291 -17.39 12.92 31.09
CA THR A 291 -17.11 14.28 30.60
C THR A 291 -16.10 14.24 29.46
N VAL A 292 -15.01 13.50 29.67
CA VAL A 292 -13.92 13.29 28.70
C VAL A 292 -14.42 12.55 27.45
N LEU A 293 -15.14 11.43 27.62
CA LEU A 293 -15.66 10.62 26.50
C LEU A 293 -16.70 11.37 25.66
N ARG A 294 -17.56 12.19 26.27
CA ARG A 294 -18.50 13.05 25.53
C ARG A 294 -17.79 14.17 24.76
N ALA A 295 -16.66 14.66 25.27
CA ALA A 295 -15.81 15.57 24.51
C ALA A 295 -15.18 14.86 23.30
N ALA A 296 -14.70 13.62 23.49
CA ALA A 296 -14.13 12.80 22.42
C ALA A 296 -15.12 12.59 21.26
N LEU A 297 -16.41 12.38 21.53
CA LEU A 297 -17.44 12.27 20.47
C LEU A 297 -17.57 13.52 19.57
N ARG A 298 -17.08 14.69 20.01
CA ARG A 298 -17.11 15.93 19.21
C ARG A 298 -15.87 16.08 18.33
N GLU A 299 -14.81 15.33 18.58
CA GLU A 299 -13.58 15.40 17.81
C GLU A 299 -13.82 14.97 16.35
N PRO A 300 -13.23 15.69 15.37
CA PRO A 300 -13.38 15.34 13.95
C PRO A 300 -12.98 13.88 13.65
N ARG A 301 -11.88 13.40 14.26
CA ARG A 301 -11.38 12.04 14.07
C ARG A 301 -12.39 10.97 14.49
N VAL A 302 -13.06 11.18 15.63
CA VAL A 302 -14.03 10.23 16.19
C VAL A 302 -15.31 10.29 15.36
N ARG A 303 -15.79 11.48 15.01
CA ARG A 303 -17.01 11.64 14.18
C ARG A 303 -16.90 10.98 12.82
N ALA A 304 -15.72 10.96 12.22
CA ALA A 304 -15.47 10.36 10.91
C ALA A 304 -15.46 8.81 10.93
N SER A 305 -15.28 8.18 12.10
CA SER A 305 -15.17 6.72 12.23
C SER A 305 -16.35 6.12 12.98
N ALA A 306 -17.10 5.20 12.34
CA ALA A 306 -18.17 4.45 13.00
C ALA A 306 -17.61 3.56 14.12
N ALA A 307 -16.47 2.90 13.89
CA ALA A 307 -15.80 2.06 14.88
C ALA A 307 -15.34 2.86 16.11
N ALA A 308 -14.71 4.02 15.90
CA ALA A 308 -14.27 4.86 17.02
C ALA A 308 -15.45 5.39 17.85
N ARG A 309 -16.58 5.73 17.20
CA ARG A 309 -17.81 6.10 17.94
C ARG A 309 -18.35 4.94 18.75
N ALA A 310 -18.40 3.73 18.18
CA ALA A 310 -18.87 2.54 18.88
C ALA A 310 -18.01 2.26 20.12
N GLU A 311 -16.69 2.34 20.00
CA GLU A 311 -15.75 2.19 21.12
C GLU A 311 -16.02 3.22 22.23
N VAL A 312 -16.18 4.49 21.88
CA VAL A 312 -16.48 5.54 22.87
C VAL A 312 -17.84 5.28 23.55
N HIS A 313 -18.83 4.81 22.82
CA HIS A 313 -20.13 4.44 23.39
C HIS A 313 -20.02 3.26 24.36
N GLU A 314 -19.23 2.23 24.04
CA GLU A 314 -18.96 1.12 24.95
C GLU A 314 -18.36 1.60 26.28
N TRP A 315 -17.36 2.49 26.22
CA TRP A 315 -16.78 3.08 27.44
C TRP A 315 -17.78 3.93 28.23
N ILE A 316 -18.64 4.69 27.54
CA ILE A 316 -19.72 5.46 28.19
C ILE A 316 -20.70 4.54 28.90
N GLU A 317 -21.11 3.43 28.28
CA GLU A 317 -21.98 2.43 28.89
C GLU A 317 -21.34 1.83 30.14
N ARG A 318 -20.08 1.41 30.06
CA ARG A 318 -19.32 0.90 31.21
C ARG A 318 -19.24 1.92 32.36
N ALA A 319 -19.07 3.20 32.04
CA ALA A 319 -19.07 4.27 33.04
C ALA A 319 -20.43 4.42 33.75
N TYR A 320 -21.54 4.34 33.00
CA TYR A 320 -22.88 4.38 33.59
C TYR A 320 -23.16 3.16 34.47
N THR A 321 -22.81 1.95 34.01
CA THR A 321 -22.93 0.74 34.81
C THR A 321 -22.16 0.88 36.12
N GLY A 322 -20.93 1.37 36.06
CA GLY A 322 -20.10 1.61 37.25
C GLY A 322 -20.71 2.61 38.24
N LEU A 323 -21.35 3.67 37.75
CA LEU A 323 -22.07 4.63 38.61
C LEU A 323 -23.25 3.98 39.33
N LEU A 324 -24.03 3.14 38.64
CA LEU A 324 -25.19 2.46 39.21
C LEU A 324 -24.77 1.46 40.28
N THR A 325 -23.70 0.71 40.05
CA THR A 325 -23.20 -0.30 41.01
C THR A 325 -22.47 0.31 42.21
N ALA A 326 -21.81 1.47 42.04
CA ALA A 326 -21.10 2.14 43.14
C ALA A 326 -22.04 2.94 44.06
N SER A 327 -23.29 3.17 43.64
CA SER A 327 -24.32 3.82 44.46
C SER A 327 -25.18 2.86 45.28
N ALA A 328 -24.96 1.55 45.14
CA ALA A 328 -25.60 0.48 45.89
C ALA A 328 -24.68 -0.04 47.00
#